data_AF-A0A843EWC5-F1
#
_entry.id   AF-A0A843EWC5-F1
#
_cell.length_a   1.000
_cell.length_b   1.000
_cell.length_c   1.000
_cell.angle_alpha   90.00
_cell.angle_beta   90.00
_cell.angle_gamma   90.00
#
_symmetry.space_group_name_H-M   'P 1'
#
loop_
_entity.id
_entity.type
_entity.pdbx_description
1 polymer ?
#
loop_
_entity_poly.entity_id
_entity_poly.type
_entity_poly.pdbx_seq_one_letter_code
_entity_poly.pdbx_strand_id
1 'polypeptide(L)' 'MKLDKKILEEKIREYRTFKSCSESTLMGLCETAESDISQKEMIKLACGFAGGMGGTFDEGTCGAVT' A
#
# COMPACT_ATOMS: atom_id res chain seq x y z
N MET A 1 2.18 17.60 -0.13
CA MET A 1 3.36 16.71 -0.14
C MET A 1 3.71 16.39 -1.59
N LYS A 2 4.97 16.53 -1.99
CA LYS A 2 5.40 16.21 -3.36
C LYS A 2 6.20 14.89 -3.30
N LEU A 3 5.56 13.80 -3.72
CA LEU A 3 6.17 12.48 -3.77
C LEU A 3 7.01 12.36 -5.05
N ASP A 4 8.23 11.83 -4.93
CA ASP A 4 8.97 11.40 -6.11
C ASP A 4 8.30 10.15 -6.69
N LYS A 5 7.69 10.32 -7.87
CA LYS A 5 6.92 9.26 -8.51
C LYS A 5 7.78 8.05 -8.87
N LYS A 6 9.04 8.27 -9.26
CA LYS A 6 9.93 7.19 -9.67
C LYS A 6 10.32 6.33 -8.46
N ILE A 7 10.71 6.98 -7.36
CA ILE A 7 11.06 6.30 -6.10
C ILE A 7 9.84 5.54 -5.55
N LEU A 8 8.65 6.15 -5.61
CA LEU A 8 7.41 5.50 -5.20
C LEU A 8 7.12 4.23 -6.01
N GLU A 9 7.20 4.31 -7.33
CA GLU A 9 6.94 3.16 -8.21
C GLU A 9 7.96 2.03 -8.01
N GLU A 10 9.25 2.36 -7.81
CA GLU A 10 10.30 1.39 -7.51
C GLU A 10 10.00 0.64 -6.20
N LYS A 11 9.69 1.37 -5.11
CA LYS A 11 9.34 0.77 -3.82
C LYS A 11 8.10 -0.12 -3.90
N ILE A 12 7.03 0.32 -4.58
CA ILE A 12 5.81 -0.48 -4.74
C ILE A 12 6.14 -1.79 -5.47
N ARG A 13 6.97 -1.74 -6.52
CA ARG A 13 7.38 -2.93 -7.28
C ARG A 13 8.20 -3.89 -6.44
N GLU A 14 9.11 -3.39 -5.61
CA GLU A 14 9.90 -4.21 -4.67
C GLU A 14 8.98 -4.96 -3.70
N TYR A 15 8.07 -4.25 -3.03
CA TYR A 15 7.14 -4.88 -2.08
C TYR A 15 6.19 -5.89 -2.72
N ARG A 16 5.73 -5.63 -3.96
CA ARG A 16 4.75 -6.48 -4.62
C ARG A 16 5.23 -7.92 -4.85
N THR A 17 6.55 -8.15 -4.82
CA THR A 17 7.13 -9.49 -4.93
C THR A 17 6.79 -10.40 -3.75
N PHE A 18 6.48 -9.85 -2.57
CA PHE A 18 6.17 -10.62 -1.36
C PHE A 18 4.96 -10.08 -0.55
N LYS A 19 4.33 -8.99 -0.98
CA LYS A 19 3.17 -8.36 -0.33
C LYS A 19 1.94 -8.28 -1.24
N SER A 20 0.77 -8.10 -0.63
CA SER A 20 -0.46 -7.77 -1.35
C SER A 20 -0.37 -6.38 -2.01
N CYS A 21 -1.29 -6.09 -2.93
CA CYS A 21 -1.33 -4.79 -3.60
C CYS A 21 -1.56 -3.61 -2.65
N SER A 22 -2.45 -3.77 -1.66
CA SER A 22 -2.73 -2.74 -0.65
C SER A 22 -1.54 -2.49 0.26
N GLU A 23 -0.90 -3.55 0.75
CA GLU A 23 0.34 -3.45 1.56
C GLU A 23 1.45 -2.77 0.77
N SER A 24 1.68 -3.19 -0.47
CA SER A 24 2.76 -2.63 -1.30
C SER A 24 2.54 -1.14 -1.57
N THR A 25 1.29 -0.74 -1.80
CA THR A 25 0.94 0.66 -2.08
C THR A 25 1.07 1.52 -0.84
N LEU A 26 0.54 1.07 0.31
CA LEU A 26 0.64 1.81 1.57
C LEU A 26 2.09 1.95 2.02
N MET A 27 2.87 0.87 1.96
CA MET A 27 4.29 0.90 2.35
C MET A 27 5.10 1.81 1.43
N GLY A 28 4.90 1.74 0.11
CA GLY A 28 5.55 2.64 -0.84
C GLY A 28 5.22 4.11 -0.55
N LEU A 29 3.95 4.44 -0.31
CA LEU A 29 3.52 5.79 0.02
C LEU A 29 4.13 6.29 1.33
N CYS A 30 4.02 5.54 2.41
CA CYS A 30 4.51 5.94 3.73
C CYS A 30 6.04 6.13 3.74
N GLU A 31 6.79 5.26 3.05
CA GLU A 31 8.24 5.39 2.98
C GLU A 31 8.70 6.52 2.08
N THR A 32 8.09 6.73 0.91
CA THR A 32 8.42 7.89 0.06
C THR A 32 7.98 9.21 0.70
N ALA A 33 6.98 9.17 1.58
CA ALA A 33 6.53 10.30 2.37
C ALA A 33 7.38 10.58 3.61
N GLU A 34 8.36 9.72 3.93
CA GLU A 34 9.13 9.76 5.19
C GLU A 34 8.20 9.79 6.42
N SER A 35 7.10 9.04 6.36
CA SER A 35 6.10 8.99 7.42
C SER A 35 6.65 8.31 8.68
N ASP A 36 6.36 8.87 9.85
CA ASP A 36 6.73 8.31 11.16
C ASP A 36 5.75 7.20 11.60
N ILE A 37 5.60 6.18 10.76
CA ILE A 37 4.81 4.98 11.05
C ILE A 37 5.70 3.76 10.84
N SER A 38 5.66 2.82 11.79
CA SER A 38 6.47 1.61 11.65
C SER A 38 5.91 0.69 10.56
N GLN A 39 6.77 -0.07 9.89
CA GLN A 39 6.32 -1.05 8.89
C GLN A 39 5.30 -2.05 9.47
N LYS A 40 5.42 -2.41 10.74
CA LYS A 40 4.49 -3.31 11.42
C LYS A 40 3.08 -2.70 11.53
N GLU A 41 2.99 -1.40 11.77
CA GLU A 41 1.72 -0.68 11.81
C GLU A 41 1.14 -0.52 10.41
N MET A 42 1.97 -0.18 9.41
CA MET A 42 1.53 -0.13 8.01
C MET A 42 0.92 -1.46 7.56
N ILE A 43 1.57 -2.59 7.85
CA ILE A 43 1.06 -3.92 7.49
C ILE A 43 -0.31 -4.18 8.13
N LYS A 44 -0.47 -3.87 9.43
CA LYS A 44 -1.75 -4.06 10.13
C LYS A 44 -2.88 -3.24 9.49
N LEU A 45 -2.59 -2.00 9.08
CA LEU A 45 -3.55 -1.15 8.38
C LEU A 45 -3.90 -1.74 7.02
N ALA A 46 -2.87 -2.09 6.23
CA ALA A 46 -3.06 -2.59 4.87
C ALA A 46 -3.76 -3.95 4.78
N CYS A 47 -3.66 -4.79 5.81
CA CYS A 47 -4.42 -6.04 5.89
C CYS A 47 -5.94 -5.81 5.82
N GLY A 48 -6.44 -4.69 6.34
CA GLY A 48 -7.86 -4.33 6.26
C GLY A 48 -8.35 -4.01 4.84
N PHE A 49 -7.41 -3.78 3.91
CA PHE A 49 -7.69 -3.44 2.52
C PHE A 49 -7.39 -4.60 1.55
N ALA A 50 -6.80 -5.71 2.03
CA ALA A 50 -6.48 -6.85 1.17
C ALA A 50 -7.76 -7.47 0.58
N GLY A 51 -7.79 -7.67 -0.74
CA GLY A 51 -8.98 -8.17 -1.46
C GLY A 51 -10.06 -7.12 -1.76
N GLY A 52 -9.83 -5.86 -1.36
CA GLY A 52 -10.76 -4.75 -1.52
C GLY A 52 -11.63 -4.51 -0.27
N MET A 53 -11.99 -3.25 -0.02
CA MET A 53 -12.98 -2.95 1.02
C MET A 53 -14.35 -3.38 0.53
N GLY A 54 -14.93 -4.41 1.16
CA GLY A 54 -16.21 -5.00 0.75
C GLY A 54 -16.12 -6.46 0.30
N GLY A 55 -14.93 -7.07 0.30
CA GLY A 55 -14.75 -8.52 0.19
C GLY A 55 -14.40 -9.04 -1.20
N THR A 56 -14.58 -8.27 -2.27
CA THR A 56 -14.10 -8.61 -3.64
C THR A 56 -13.83 -7.35 -4.48
N PHE A 57 -13.14 -7.51 -5.61
CA PHE A 57 -12.97 -6.44 -6.61
C PHE A 57 -14.28 -6.05 -7.31
N ASP A 58 -15.25 -6.98 -7.39
CA ASP A 58 -16.54 -6.75 -8.07
C ASP A 58 -17.57 -6.04 -7.16
N GLU A 59 -17.49 -6.25 -5.85
CA GLU A 59 -18.43 -5.67 -4.86
C GLU A 59 -17.81 -4.56 -4.01
N GLY A 60 -16.49 -4.35 -4.11
CA GLY A 60 -15.73 -3.47 -3.24
C GLY A 60 -14.78 -2.53 -3.96
N THR A 61 -14.20 -1.58 -3.22
CA THR A 61 -13.17 -0.69 -3.75
C THR A 61 -11.82 -1.41 -3.73
N CYS A 62 -11.04 -1.27 -4.79
CA CYS A 62 -9.68 -1.81 -4.83
C CYS A 62 -8.86 -1.28 -3.64
N GLY A 63 -8.34 -2.20 -2.83
CA GLY A 63 -7.62 -1.87 -1.60
C GLY A 63 -6.29 -1.14 -1.80
N ALA A 64 -5.81 -1.02 -3.03
CA ALA A 64 -4.63 -0.21 -3.35
C ALA A 64 -4.97 1.28 -3.54
N VAL A 65 -6.24 1.63 -3.76
CA VAL A 65 -6.72 3.01 -4.01
C VAL A 65 -7.71 3.49 -2.94
N THR A 66 -7.83 2.72 -1.88
CA THR A 66 -8.73 2.93 -0.74
C THR A 66 -7.94 3.47 0.44
#